data_AF-A0A7C5MX79-F1
#
_entry.id   AF-A0A7C5MX79-F1
#
_cell.length_a   1.000
_cell.length_b   1.000
_cell.length_c   1.000
_cell.angle_alpha   90.00
_cell.angle_beta   90.00
_cell.angle_gamma   90.00
#
_symmetry.space_group_name_H-M   'P 1'
#
loop_
_entity.id
_entity.type
_entity.pdbx_description
1 polymer ?
#
loop_
_entity_poly.entity_id
_entity_poly.type
_entity_poly.pdbx_seq_one_letter_code
_entity_poly.pdbx_strand_id
1 'polypeptide(L)'
;MAARKKKVVKRKATKPAARRRGGRSRRRGSKRRSLGGLKWATGLLVLVALVVGGYALHLSQVVRVKFEGKRWAVPARVYARPLELYVGARVTPEQLQAELERLGYRKVKHPRQPAQWSRAGGRFLFHTRPFLFWDGD
;
A
#
# COMPACT_ATOMS: atom_id res chain seq x y z
N MET A 1 110.16 27.10 -7.52
CA MET A 1 110.48 28.13 -6.50
C MET A 1 109.66 29.38 -6.77
N ALA A 2 109.11 29.95 -5.69
CA ALA A 2 108.81 31.37 -5.48
C ALA A 2 108.03 32.17 -6.55
N ALA A 3 106.79 32.49 -6.16
CA ALA A 3 106.37 33.86 -5.84
C ALA A 3 105.50 34.65 -6.85
N ARG A 4 104.45 35.20 -6.23
CA ARG A 4 104.03 36.62 -6.26
C ARG A 4 102.80 36.97 -7.11
N LYS A 5 101.72 37.20 -6.35
CA LYS A 5 100.75 38.33 -6.41
C LYS A 5 100.56 39.02 -7.77
N LYS A 6 99.29 39.17 -8.20
CA LYS A 6 98.50 40.41 -7.95
C LYS A 6 97.03 40.29 -8.44
N LYS A 7 96.17 40.95 -7.67
CA LYS A 7 94.78 41.38 -7.91
C LYS A 7 94.46 41.76 -9.36
N VAL A 8 93.22 41.52 -9.79
CA VAL A 8 92.31 42.53 -10.35
C VAL A 8 90.85 42.15 -10.05
N VAL A 9 90.08 43.09 -9.50
CA VAL A 9 88.63 43.04 -9.35
C VAL A 9 87.98 43.27 -10.72
N LYS A 10 86.99 42.45 -11.10
CA LYS A 10 86.02 42.81 -12.14
C LYS A 10 84.63 42.31 -11.76
N ARG A 11 83.78 43.24 -11.31
CA ARG A 11 82.31 43.12 -11.32
C ARG A 11 81.79 43.56 -12.69
N LYS A 12 80.88 42.76 -13.25
CA LYS A 12 79.80 43.04 -14.23
C LYS A 12 79.73 41.84 -15.20
N ALA A 13 78.73 40.98 -15.08
CA ALA A 13 77.34 41.13 -15.52
C ALA A 13 77.15 40.60 -16.95
N THR A 14 76.48 39.46 -17.06
CA THR A 14 75.86 38.99 -18.31
C THR A 14 74.66 38.12 -17.98
N LYS A 15 73.47 38.66 -18.28
CA LYS A 15 72.25 37.89 -18.56
C LYS A 15 72.41 37.15 -19.89
N PRO A 16 71.65 36.07 -20.10
CA PRO A 16 70.97 35.91 -21.38
C PRO A 16 69.45 35.77 -21.22
N ALA A 17 68.77 36.01 -22.34
CA ALA A 17 67.36 36.31 -22.45
C ALA A 17 66.46 35.09 -22.76
N ALA A 18 65.19 35.26 -22.37
CA ALA A 18 63.95 34.80 -23.01
C ALA A 18 63.66 33.28 -23.17
N ARG A 19 62.65 32.78 -22.43
CA ARG A 19 61.42 32.21 -23.04
C ARG A 19 60.28 31.94 -22.03
N ARG A 20 59.23 32.75 -22.15
CA ARG A 20 57.80 32.40 -22.26
C ARG A 20 57.23 31.17 -21.49
N ARG A 21 56.07 31.47 -20.87
CA ARG A 21 54.86 30.62 -20.69
C ARG A 21 54.98 29.53 -19.63
N GLY A 22 53.99 29.29 -18.78
CA GLY A 22 52.61 29.76 -18.74
C GLY A 22 51.90 29.03 -17.60
N GLY A 23 50.82 29.63 -17.11
CA GLY A 23 50.02 29.03 -16.05
C GLY A 23 49.54 27.64 -16.45
N ARG A 24 49.74 26.67 -15.55
CA ARG A 24 48.86 25.49 -15.53
C ARG A 24 47.62 25.88 -14.74
N SER A 25 46.79 26.66 -15.44
CA SER A 25 45.36 26.70 -15.28
C SER A 25 44.89 25.29 -14.94
N ARG A 26 44.26 25.13 -13.78
CA ARG A 26 43.38 24.00 -13.50
C ARG A 26 42.49 23.85 -14.73
N ARG A 27 42.73 22.83 -15.55
CA ARG A 27 41.73 22.39 -16.52
C ARG A 27 40.57 21.83 -15.68
N ARG A 28 39.73 22.71 -15.14
CA ARG A 28 38.31 22.46 -15.06
C ARG A 28 37.90 22.35 -16.52
N GLY A 29 38.00 21.12 -17.03
CA GLY A 29 37.29 20.73 -18.23
C GLY A 29 35.83 21.02 -17.93
N SER A 30 35.39 22.20 -18.37
CA SER A 30 33.99 22.51 -18.55
C SER A 30 33.47 21.38 -19.42
N LYS A 31 32.88 20.36 -18.80
CA LYS A 31 31.97 19.45 -19.47
C LYS A 31 30.86 20.36 -19.98
N ARG A 32 31.03 20.86 -21.21
CA ARG A 32 29.93 21.28 -22.06
C ARG A 32 29.09 20.02 -22.23
N ARG A 33 28.24 19.78 -21.24
CA ARG A 33 27.21 18.75 -21.30
C ARG A 33 26.40 19.12 -22.53
N SER A 34 26.41 18.24 -23.53
CA SER A 34 25.71 18.50 -24.77
C SER A 34 24.22 18.63 -24.43
N LEU A 35 23.72 19.86 -24.53
CA LEU A 35 22.29 20.18 -24.38
C LEU A 35 21.44 19.40 -25.40
N GLY A 36 22.06 18.91 -26.48
CA GLY A 36 21.46 17.98 -27.42
C GLY A 36 21.06 16.65 -26.78
N GLY A 37 21.94 16.01 -26.01
CA GLY A 37 21.63 14.72 -25.37
C GLY A 37 20.51 14.83 -24.33
N LEU A 38 20.42 15.96 -23.63
CA LEU A 38 19.33 16.23 -22.70
C LEU A 38 18.00 16.41 -23.43
N LYS A 39 17.96 17.13 -24.56
CA LYS A 39 16.75 17.27 -25.38
C LYS A 39 16.22 15.93 -25.90
N TRP A 40 17.11 15.06 -26.38
CA TRP A 40 16.75 13.70 -26.80
C TRP A 40 16.25 12.83 -25.64
N ALA A 41 16.92 12.87 -24.49
CA ALA A 41 16.48 12.16 -23.29
C ALA A 41 15.11 12.65 -22.79
N THR A 42 14.85 13.96 -22.85
CA THR A 42 13.56 14.54 -22.46
C THR A 42 12.46 14.12 -23.43
N GLY A 43 12.74 14.12 -24.75
CA GLY A 43 11.79 13.64 -25.77
C GLY A 43 11.46 12.15 -25.61
N LEU A 44 12.46 11.32 -25.32
CA LEU A 44 12.26 9.90 -25.04
C LEU A 44 11.43 9.68 -23.78
N LEU A 45 11.68 10.45 -22.72
CA LEU A 45 10.90 10.38 -21.47
C LEU A 45 9.43 10.71 -21.71
N VAL A 46 9.14 11.77 -22.47
CA VAL A 46 7.77 12.16 -22.82
C VAL A 46 7.09 11.08 -23.66
N LEU A 47 7.81 10.49 -24.62
CA LEU A 47 7.27 9.40 -25.43
C LEU A 47 6.91 8.19 -24.57
N VAL A 48 7.79 7.78 -23.66
CA VAL A 48 7.54 6.69 -22.73
C VAL A 48 6.34 7.01 -21.82
N ALA A 49 6.25 8.24 -21.30
CA ALA A 49 5.14 8.68 -20.48
C ALA A 49 3.80 8.63 -21.22
N LEU A 50 3.77 8.99 -22.51
CA LEU A 50 2.57 8.90 -23.34
C LEU A 50 2.14 7.45 -23.59
N VAL A 51 3.08 6.56 -23.89
CA VAL A 51 2.79 5.13 -24.09
C VAL A 51 2.27 4.49 -22.81
N VAL A 52 2.95 4.71 -21.69
CA VAL A 52 2.54 4.17 -20.38
C VAL A 52 1.21 4.78 -19.93
N GLY A 53 1.02 6.08 -20.11
CA GLY A 53 -0.23 6.78 -19.78
C GLY A 53 -1.41 6.26 -20.60
N GLY A 54 -1.24 6.10 -21.92
CA GLY A 54 -2.26 5.53 -22.80
C GLY A 54 -2.60 4.09 -22.41
N TYR A 55 -1.59 3.26 -22.11
CA TYR A 55 -1.80 1.89 -21.65
C TYR A 55 -2.51 1.83 -20.29
N ALA A 56 -2.17 2.71 -19.35
CA ALA A 56 -2.83 2.80 -18.05
C ALA A 56 -4.31 3.21 -18.18
N LEU A 57 -4.66 4.10 -19.12
CA LEU A 57 -6.04 4.45 -19.42
C LEU A 57 -6.81 3.26 -20.00
N HIS A 58 -6.22 2.52 -20.94
CA HIS A 58 -6.82 1.29 -21.47
C HIS A 58 -7.06 0.26 -20.35
N LEU A 59 -6.07 0.04 -19.48
CA LEU A 59 -6.21 -0.88 -18.35
C LEU A 59 -7.28 -0.39 -17.36
N SER A 60 -7.37 0.93 -17.12
CA SER A 60 -8.40 1.52 -16.26
C SER A 60 -9.81 1.27 -16.81
N GLN A 61 -10.02 1.40 -18.12
CA GLN A 61 -11.31 1.09 -18.76
C GLN A 61 -11.67 -0.39 -18.61
N VAL A 62 -10.73 -1.30 -18.90
CA VAL A 62 -10.97 -2.76 -18.78
C VAL A 62 -11.28 -3.18 -17.34
N VAL A 63 -10.56 -2.61 -16.37
CA VAL A 63 -10.81 -2.86 -14.94
C VAL A 63 -12.18 -2.32 -14.54
N ARG A 64 -12.54 -1.09 -14.91
CA ARG A 64 -13.86 -0.52 -14.61
C ARG A 64 -14.98 -1.41 -15.14
N VAL A 65 -14.93 -1.81 -16.41
CA VAL A 65 -15.94 -2.70 -17.00
C VAL A 65 -16.05 -4.04 -16.27
N LYS A 66 -14.92 -4.65 -15.88
CA LYS A 66 -14.91 -5.95 -15.18
C LYS A 66 -15.33 -5.85 -13.71
N PHE A 67 -15.13 -4.70 -13.05
CA PHE A 67 -15.34 -4.52 -11.62
C PHE A 67 -16.52 -3.59 -11.27
N GLU A 68 -17.21 -2.97 -12.24
CA GLU A 68 -18.38 -2.13 -11.96
C GLU A 68 -19.70 -2.92 -11.82
N GLY A 69 -19.79 -4.15 -12.37
CA GLY A 69 -21.05 -4.92 -12.35
C GLY A 69 -21.19 -6.01 -11.27
N LYS A 70 -20.10 -6.55 -10.72
CA LYS A 70 -20.12 -7.74 -9.82
C LYS A 70 -19.05 -7.64 -8.72
N ARG A 71 -19.10 -6.61 -7.87
CA ARG A 71 -18.07 -6.48 -6.81
C ARG A 71 -18.15 -7.59 -5.78
N TRP A 72 -19.34 -8.13 -5.51
CA TRP A 72 -19.52 -9.28 -4.63
C TRP A 72 -20.74 -10.08 -5.08
N ALA A 73 -20.57 -11.36 -5.41
CA ALA A 73 -21.68 -12.30 -5.41
C ALA A 73 -22.03 -12.53 -3.95
N VAL A 74 -23.13 -11.94 -3.47
CA VAL A 74 -23.63 -12.27 -2.13
C VAL A 74 -24.03 -13.74 -2.18
N PRO A 75 -23.40 -14.63 -1.38
CA PRO A 75 -23.78 -16.02 -1.39
C PRO A 75 -25.24 -16.15 -0.96
N ALA A 76 -25.95 -17.12 -1.54
CA ALA A 76 -27.27 -17.46 -1.05
C ALA A 76 -27.17 -17.89 0.42
N ARG A 77 -27.97 -17.26 1.29
CA ARG A 77 -28.12 -17.70 2.68
C ARG A 77 -29.29 -18.69 2.71
N VAL A 78 -29.00 -19.93 3.07
CA VAL A 78 -30.02 -20.96 3.25
C VAL A 78 -30.35 -21.05 4.72
N TYR A 79 -31.58 -20.67 5.08
CA TYR A 79 -32.11 -20.82 6.43
C TYR A 79 -32.91 -22.13 6.52
N ALA A 80 -32.93 -22.71 7.72
CA ALA A 80 -33.81 -23.84 8.02
C ALA A 80 -35.25 -23.37 8.26
N ARG A 81 -36.17 -24.32 8.46
CA ARG A 81 -37.54 -24.02 8.88
C ARG A 81 -37.53 -23.20 10.18
N PRO A 82 -38.37 -22.15 10.30
CA PRO A 82 -38.57 -21.48 11.58
C PRO A 82 -39.31 -22.43 12.54
N LEU A 83 -38.97 -22.36 13.83
CA LEU A 83 -39.76 -23.00 14.88
C LEU A 83 -40.77 -21.99 15.42
N GLU A 84 -42.05 -22.24 15.18
CA GLU A 84 -43.13 -21.41 15.69
C GLU A 84 -43.51 -21.83 17.12
N LEU A 85 -43.57 -20.85 18.01
CA LEU A 85 -43.97 -21.05 19.40
C LEU A 85 -45.30 -20.34 19.63
N TYR A 86 -46.33 -21.13 19.93
CA TYR A 86 -47.67 -20.65 20.25
C TYR A 86 -48.27 -21.48 21.39
N VAL A 87 -49.32 -20.97 22.02
CA VAL A 87 -49.99 -21.67 23.12
C VAL A 87 -50.62 -22.96 22.59
N GLY A 88 -50.27 -24.10 23.18
CA GLY A 88 -50.73 -25.43 22.74
C GLY A 88 -49.86 -26.09 21.66
N ALA A 89 -48.74 -25.47 21.26
CA ALA A 89 -47.77 -26.11 20.39
C ALA A 89 -47.24 -27.41 21.02
N ARG A 90 -47.14 -28.48 20.22
CA ARG A 90 -46.61 -29.79 20.64
C ARG A 90 -45.07 -29.77 20.67
N VAL A 91 -44.49 -28.89 21.49
CA VAL A 91 -43.04 -28.75 21.65
C VAL A 91 -42.67 -29.11 23.09
N THR A 92 -41.81 -30.12 23.27
CA THR A 92 -41.34 -30.48 24.60
C THR A 92 -40.24 -29.52 25.08
N PRO A 93 -40.05 -29.34 26.39
CA PRO A 93 -38.94 -28.57 26.94
C PRO A 93 -37.57 -29.00 26.40
N GLU A 94 -37.37 -30.30 26.24
CA GLU A 94 -36.13 -30.90 25.74
C GLU A 94 -35.91 -30.57 24.26
N GLN A 95 -36.98 -30.59 23.45
CA GLN A 95 -36.93 -30.18 22.05
C GLN A 95 -36.59 -28.70 21.90
N LEU A 96 -37.21 -27.83 22.70
CA LEU A 96 -36.91 -26.40 22.68
C LEU A 96 -35.46 -26.12 23.09
N GLN A 97 -34.97 -26.81 24.14
CA GLN A 97 -33.57 -26.71 24.53
C GLN A 97 -32.61 -27.12 23.40
N ALA A 98 -32.86 -28.28 22.79
CA ALA A 98 -32.03 -28.77 21.68
C ALA A 98 -32.04 -27.80 20.48
N GLU A 99 -33.18 -27.15 20.21
CA GLU A 99 -33.29 -26.15 19.16
C GLU A 99 -32.47 -24.89 19.49
N LEU A 100 -32.57 -24.37 20.71
CA LEU A 100 -31.78 -23.22 21.15
C LEU A 100 -30.27 -23.51 21.05
N GLU A 101 -29.84 -24.71 21.43
CA GLU A 101 -28.45 -25.15 21.30
C GLU A 101 -28.00 -25.26 19.83
N ARG A 102 -28.83 -25.85 18.95
CA ARG A 102 -28.57 -25.92 17.49
C ARG A 102 -28.47 -24.54 16.85
N LEU A 103 -29.28 -23.60 17.30
CA LEU A 103 -29.23 -22.21 16.84
C LEU A 103 -28.00 -21.47 17.39
N GLY A 104 -27.26 -22.03 18.36
CA GLY A 104 -26.10 -21.40 18.98
C GLY A 104 -26.45 -20.38 20.06
N TYR A 105 -27.61 -20.53 20.70
CA TYR A 105 -27.95 -19.74 21.88
C TYR A 105 -27.17 -20.24 23.11
N ARG A 106 -26.68 -19.30 23.92
CA ARG A 106 -25.84 -19.58 25.08
C ARG A 106 -26.66 -19.65 26.37
N LYS A 107 -26.46 -20.71 27.15
CA LYS A 107 -27.09 -20.89 28.45
C LYS A 107 -26.44 -19.98 29.50
N VAL A 108 -27.23 -19.13 30.14
CA VAL A 108 -26.80 -18.20 31.20
C VAL A 108 -27.81 -18.20 32.34
N LYS A 109 -27.46 -17.68 33.52
CA LYS A 109 -28.42 -17.56 34.64
C LYS A 109 -29.45 -16.46 34.38
N HIS A 110 -29.02 -15.32 33.86
CA HIS A 110 -29.86 -14.15 33.58
C HIS A 110 -29.62 -13.68 32.14
N PRO A 111 -30.48 -14.06 31.18
CA PRO A 111 -30.39 -13.61 29.80
C PRO A 111 -30.58 -12.09 29.75
N ARG A 112 -29.62 -11.36 29.18
CA ARG A 112 -29.71 -9.91 28.96
C ARG A 112 -29.33 -9.47 27.56
N GLN A 113 -28.61 -10.33 26.82
CA GLN A 113 -28.18 -10.05 25.45
C GLN A 113 -28.86 -11.03 24.48
N PRO A 114 -28.98 -10.66 23.20
CA PRO A 114 -29.44 -11.58 22.16
C PRO A 114 -28.66 -12.89 22.16
N ALA A 115 -29.31 -13.97 21.72
CA ALA A 115 -28.74 -15.32 21.68
C ALA A 115 -28.37 -15.88 23.08
N GLN A 116 -29.06 -15.45 24.12
CA GLN A 116 -28.92 -16.00 25.48
C GLN A 116 -30.23 -16.63 25.94
N TRP A 117 -30.13 -17.69 26.74
CA TRP A 117 -31.27 -18.36 27.34
C TRP A 117 -30.98 -18.88 28.74
N SER A 118 -32.03 -19.05 29.54
CA SER A 118 -32.02 -19.73 30.83
C SER A 118 -33.25 -20.63 30.94
N ARG A 119 -33.15 -21.67 31.77
CA ARG A 119 -34.22 -22.64 32.01
C ARG A 119 -34.39 -22.86 33.51
N ALA A 120 -35.64 -22.85 33.95
CA ALA A 120 -36.06 -23.22 35.29
C ALA A 120 -37.21 -24.25 35.17
N GLY A 121 -36.87 -25.53 35.26
CA GLY A 121 -37.84 -26.61 35.01
C GLY A 121 -38.40 -26.57 33.58
N GLY A 122 -39.70 -26.35 33.44
CA GLY A 122 -40.38 -26.18 32.14
C GLY A 122 -40.43 -24.74 31.61
N ARG A 123 -39.95 -23.74 32.37
CA ARG A 123 -39.97 -22.34 31.97
C ARG A 123 -38.64 -21.94 31.33
N PHE A 124 -38.71 -21.32 30.16
CA PHE A 124 -37.59 -20.77 29.44
C PHE A 124 -37.67 -19.25 29.42
N LEU A 125 -36.54 -18.60 29.65
CA LEU A 125 -36.37 -17.17 29.43
C LEU A 125 -35.25 -17.02 28.41
N PHE A 126 -35.50 -16.33 27.30
CA PHE A 126 -34.50 -16.16 26.25
C PHE A 126 -34.67 -14.82 25.55
N HIS A 127 -33.57 -14.31 24.99
CA HIS A 127 -33.57 -13.12 24.15
C HIS A 127 -33.31 -13.51 22.70
N THR A 128 -34.30 -13.26 21.85
CA THR A 128 -34.22 -13.49 20.41
C THR A 128 -33.16 -12.59 19.77
N ARG A 129 -32.62 -13.04 18.64
CA ARG A 129 -31.79 -12.20 17.77
C ARG A 129 -32.68 -11.41 16.82
N PRO A 130 -32.29 -10.18 16.43
CA PRO A 130 -32.96 -9.48 15.36
C PRO A 130 -32.85 -10.33 14.09
N PHE A 131 -34.01 -10.58 13.47
CA PHE A 131 -34.13 -11.34 12.24
C PHE A 131 -35.25 -10.71 11.42
N LEU A 132 -35.09 -10.67 10.10
CA LEU A 132 -36.11 -10.20 9.18
C LEU A 132 -36.74 -11.42 8.54
N PHE A 133 -37.99 -11.74 8.91
CA PHE A 133 -38.75 -12.79 8.28
C PHE A 133 -39.29 -12.35 6.92
N TRP A 134 -39.68 -13.30 6.07
CA TRP A 134 -40.15 -13.00 4.70
C TRP A 134 -41.54 -12.37 4.66
N ASP A 135 -42.31 -12.54 5.73
CA ASP A 135 -43.67 -12.04 5.94
C ASP A 135 -43.71 -10.63 6.55
N GLY A 136 -42.58 -10.13 7.05
CA GLY A 136 -42.42 -8.74 7.48
C GLY A 136 -42.74 -8.47 8.96
N ASP A 137 -42.96 -9.52 9.76
CA ASP A 137 -43.11 -9.45 11.23
C ASP A 137 -41.77 -9.58 11.99
#